data_AF-A0A0C1RB79-F1
#
_entry.id   AF-A0A0C1RB79-F1
#
_cell.length_a   1.000
_cell.length_b   1.000
_cell.length_c   1.000
_cell.angle_alpha   90.00
_cell.angle_beta   90.00
_cell.angle_gamma   90.00
#
_symmetry.space_group_name_H-M   'P 1'
#
loop_
_entity.id
_entity.type
_entity.pdbx_description
1 polymer ?
#
loop_
_entity_poly.entity_id
_entity_poly.type
_entity_poly.pdbx_seq_one_letter_code
_entity_poly.pdbx_strand_id
1 'polypeptide(L)'
;MTQETLEELVTEISRFEAIIAEWDETQRGVAAGLKRAIEALHKEALTRLIKSVKQESMAALRNAVQDEVVYGVLLYHELIKPPVPPLSQRIQEALEQIRPGLKSHNGDVQLVAIKPPDTVEVKLIGACGHCPASNLTLSQSIEQAIKTSCPEITHVIAVH
;
A
#
# COMPACT_ATOMS: atom_id res chain seq x y z
N MET A 1 -0.32 34.29 8.18
CA MET A 1 -0.36 33.11 9.07
C MET A 1 0.50 32.05 8.42
N THR A 2 1.57 31.62 9.09
CA THR A 2 2.34 30.46 8.67
C THR A 2 1.46 29.23 8.88
N GLN A 3 1.25 28.44 7.82
CA GLN A 3 0.53 27.18 7.90
C GLN A 3 1.51 26.14 8.45
N GLU A 4 1.14 25.40 9.50
CA GLU A 4 1.97 24.35 10.08
C GLU A 4 2.12 23.19 9.09
N THR A 5 3.32 22.59 9.04
CA THR A 5 3.59 21.42 8.19
C THR A 5 3.01 20.15 8.80
N LEU A 6 2.77 19.12 7.97
CA LEU A 6 2.32 17.82 8.48
C LEU A 6 3.32 17.23 9.49
N GLU A 7 4.62 17.36 9.22
CA GLU A 7 5.68 16.86 10.08
C GLU A 7 5.65 17.52 11.48
N GLU A 8 5.48 18.84 11.55
CA GLU A 8 5.36 19.56 12.82
C GLU A 8 4.14 19.09 13.62
N LEU A 9 2.98 18.98 12.96
CA LEU A 9 1.73 18.52 13.58
C LEU A 9 1.86 17.09 14.14
N VAL A 10 2.43 16.17 13.35
CA VAL A 10 2.64 14.77 13.74
C VAL A 10 3.66 14.66 14.88
N THR A 11 4.71 15.48 14.85
CA THR A 11 5.71 15.53 15.92
C THR A 11 5.11 15.97 17.24
N GLU A 12 4.21 16.96 17.21
CA GLU A 12 3.51 17.46 18.39
C GLU A 12 2.58 16.39 18.99
N ILE A 13 1.81 15.69 18.15
CA ILE A 13 0.98 14.55 18.58
C ILE A 13 1.86 13.46 19.20
N SER A 14 2.95 13.08 18.54
CA SER A 14 3.87 12.03 18.99
C SER A 14 4.49 12.36 20.35
N ARG A 15 4.79 13.65 20.61
CA ARG A 15 5.28 14.13 21.91
C ARG A 15 4.27 13.86 23.01
N PHE A 16 2.98 14.15 22.80
CA PHE A 16 1.95 13.88 23.79
C PHE A 16 1.69 12.39 23.97
N GLU A 17 1.72 11.61 22.89
CA GLU A 17 1.58 10.15 22.96
C GLU A 17 2.71 9.51 23.79
N ALA A 18 3.95 9.99 23.65
CA ALA A 18 5.07 9.56 24.48
C ALA A 18 4.88 9.86 25.96
N ILE A 19 4.33 11.04 26.31
CA ILE A 19 4.01 11.38 27.70
C ILE A 19 2.90 10.46 28.24
N ILE A 20 1.85 10.23 27.46
CA ILE A 20 0.74 9.36 27.83
C ILE A 20 1.22 7.92 28.03
N ALA A 21 2.21 7.45 27.28
CA ALA A 21 2.75 6.09 27.40
C ALA A 21 3.33 5.80 28.81
N GLU A 22 3.85 6.82 29.50
CA GLU A 22 4.42 6.70 30.85
C GLU A 22 3.36 6.78 31.96
N TRP A 23 2.10 7.06 31.63
CA TRP A 23 1.01 7.17 32.61
C TRP A 23 0.49 5.82 33.09
N ASP A 24 -0.17 5.83 34.25
CA ASP A 24 -0.84 4.64 34.76
C ASP A 24 -2.03 4.22 33.87
N GLU A 25 -2.51 2.98 34.05
CA GLU A 25 -3.58 2.41 33.20
C GLU A 25 -4.87 3.24 33.23
N THR A 26 -5.22 3.81 34.38
CA THR A 26 -6.45 4.61 34.51
C THR A 26 -6.33 5.91 33.73
N GLN A 27 -5.19 6.59 33.88
CA GLN A 27 -4.88 7.83 33.16
C GLN A 27 -4.80 7.60 31.66
N ARG A 28 -4.10 6.55 31.21
CA ARG A 28 -4.07 6.15 29.79
C ARG A 28 -5.45 5.86 29.25
N GLY A 29 -6.28 5.17 30.02
CA GLY A 29 -7.67 4.89 29.67
C GLY A 29 -8.49 6.16 29.42
N VAL A 30 -8.35 7.18 30.27
CA VAL A 30 -9.04 8.48 30.10
C VAL A 30 -8.56 9.21 28.85
N ALA A 31 -7.24 9.30 28.64
CA ALA A 31 -6.66 9.96 27.46
C ALA A 31 -7.09 9.27 26.15
N ALA A 32 -7.02 7.94 26.10
CA ALA A 32 -7.47 7.15 24.96
C ALA A 32 -8.98 7.26 24.73
N GLY A 33 -9.77 7.36 25.80
CA GLY A 33 -11.21 7.63 25.72
C GLY A 33 -11.52 8.98 25.07
N LEU A 34 -10.85 10.04 25.54
CA LEU A 34 -11.00 11.40 24.99
C LEU A 34 -10.57 11.46 23.52
N LYS A 35 -9.39 10.90 23.18
CA LYS A 35 -8.88 10.83 21.81
C LYS A 35 -9.90 10.18 20.88
N ARG A 36 -10.40 8.99 21.23
CA ARG A 36 -11.42 8.27 20.44
C ARG A 36 -12.71 9.06 20.28
N ALA A 37 -13.17 9.74 21.32
CA ALA A 37 -14.41 10.54 21.25
C ALA A 37 -14.27 11.71 20.27
N ILE A 38 -13.14 12.41 20.30
CA ILE A 38 -12.82 13.50 19.36
C ILE A 38 -12.70 12.96 17.93
N GLU A 39 -11.99 11.85 17.74
CA GLU A 39 -11.80 11.22 16.42
C GLU A 39 -13.11 10.74 15.81
N ALA A 40 -14.01 10.18 16.61
CA ALA A 40 -15.33 9.77 16.14
C ALA A 40 -16.15 10.98 15.66
N LEU A 41 -16.09 12.09 16.40
CA LEU A 41 -16.73 13.35 16.00
C LEU A 41 -16.14 13.89 14.70
N HIS A 42 -14.81 13.92 14.58
CA HIS A 42 -14.12 14.37 13.37
C HIS A 42 -14.47 13.50 12.15
N LYS A 43 -14.41 12.17 12.30
CA LYS A 43 -14.75 11.22 11.23
C LYS A 43 -16.18 11.44 10.74
N GLU A 44 -17.15 11.64 11.63
CA GLU A 44 -18.54 11.89 11.25
C GLU A 44 -18.69 13.25 10.54
N ALA A 45 -18.07 14.32 11.07
CA ALA A 45 -18.10 15.64 10.46
C ALA A 45 -17.48 15.64 9.05
N LEU A 46 -16.29 15.07 8.90
CA LEU A 46 -15.59 14.94 7.62
C LEU A 46 -16.40 14.07 6.64
N THR A 47 -17.01 12.97 7.11
CA THR A 47 -17.87 12.13 6.26
C THR A 47 -19.04 12.93 5.68
N ARG A 48 -19.73 13.73 6.51
CA ARG A 48 -20.85 14.57 6.05
C ARG A 48 -20.38 15.68 5.11
N LEU A 49 -19.28 16.34 5.43
CA LEU A 49 -18.68 17.37 4.60
C LEU A 49 -18.30 16.82 3.22
N ILE A 50 -17.55 15.72 3.18
CA ILE A 50 -17.17 15.05 1.93
C ILE A 50 -18.42 14.69 1.13
N LYS A 51 -19.45 14.11 1.75
CA LYS A 51 -20.72 13.79 1.05
C LYS A 51 -21.37 15.02 0.44
N SER A 52 -21.42 16.15 1.15
CA SER A 52 -21.98 17.41 0.66
C SER A 52 -21.17 17.96 -0.51
N VAL A 53 -19.86 18.11 -0.34
CA VAL A 53 -18.96 18.64 -1.39
C VAL A 53 -18.94 17.71 -2.60
N LYS A 54 -19.05 16.39 -2.41
CA LYS A 54 -19.13 15.41 -3.50
C LYS A 54 -20.31 15.68 -4.43
N GLN A 55 -21.45 16.09 -3.88
CA GLN A 55 -22.66 16.40 -4.64
C GLN A 55 -22.50 17.67 -5.48
N GLU A 56 -21.68 18.62 -5.01
CA GLU A 56 -21.45 19.89 -5.69
C GLU A 56 -20.26 19.84 -6.67
N SER A 57 -19.11 19.29 -6.26
CA SER A 57 -17.90 19.24 -7.07
C SER A 57 -16.93 18.13 -6.65
N MET A 58 -16.92 17.05 -7.43
CA MET A 58 -15.87 16.02 -7.35
C MET A 58 -14.47 16.56 -7.65
N ALA A 59 -14.36 17.60 -8.47
CA ALA A 59 -13.06 18.19 -8.82
C ALA A 59 -12.44 18.91 -7.61
N ALA A 60 -13.26 19.59 -6.80
CA ALA A 60 -12.79 20.22 -5.57
C ALA A 60 -12.24 19.20 -4.58
N LEU A 61 -12.93 18.07 -4.38
CA LEU A 61 -12.43 16.98 -3.53
C LEU A 61 -11.09 16.43 -4.04
N ARG A 62 -10.96 16.20 -5.36
CA ARG A 62 -9.70 15.73 -5.95
C ARG A 62 -8.55 16.72 -5.80
N ASN A 63 -8.83 18.02 -5.75
CA ASN A 63 -7.82 19.03 -5.48
C ASN A 63 -7.45 19.04 -3.99
N ALA A 64 -8.45 18.98 -3.10
CA ALA A 64 -8.21 19.00 -1.65
C ALA A 64 -7.32 17.84 -1.18
N VAL A 65 -7.49 16.63 -1.73
CA VAL A 65 -6.64 15.48 -1.38
C VAL A 65 -5.19 15.57 -1.87
N GLN A 66 -4.83 16.59 -2.65
CA GLN A 66 -3.42 16.85 -3.01
C GLN A 66 -2.68 17.60 -1.90
N ASP A 67 -3.41 18.20 -0.95
CA ASP A 67 -2.82 18.75 0.26
C ASP A 67 -2.43 17.60 1.20
N GLU A 68 -1.19 17.66 1.70
CA GLU A 68 -0.58 16.59 2.49
C GLU A 68 -1.31 16.36 3.81
N VAL A 69 -1.72 17.44 4.49
CA VAL A 69 -2.42 17.37 5.78
C VAL A 69 -3.83 16.81 5.56
N VAL A 70 -4.53 17.28 4.53
CA VAL A 70 -5.86 16.75 4.17
C VAL A 70 -5.76 15.27 3.84
N TYR A 71 -4.82 14.85 3.00
CA TYR A 71 -4.61 13.45 2.67
C TYR A 71 -4.33 12.61 3.93
N GLY A 72 -3.42 13.07 4.79
CA GLY A 72 -3.05 12.38 6.03
C GLY A 72 -4.25 12.19 6.98
N VAL A 73 -5.05 13.23 7.21
CA VAL A 73 -6.24 13.18 8.08
C VAL A 73 -7.32 12.26 7.50
N LEU A 74 -7.58 12.34 6.20
CA LEU A 74 -8.56 11.47 5.55
C LEU A 74 -8.14 10.01 5.59
N LEU A 75 -6.85 9.73 5.42
CA LEU A 75 -6.31 8.37 5.54
C LEU A 75 -6.38 7.87 6.99
N TYR A 76 -6.00 8.71 7.96
CA TYR A 76 -6.05 8.40 9.40
C TYR A 76 -7.47 8.01 9.86
N HIS A 77 -8.49 8.73 9.36
CA HIS A 77 -9.89 8.42 9.65
C HIS A 77 -10.49 7.32 8.74
N GLU A 78 -9.69 6.70 7.87
CA GLU A 78 -10.12 5.65 6.93
C GLU A 78 -11.20 6.12 5.94
N LEU A 79 -11.22 7.41 5.61
CA LEU A 79 -12.17 8.00 4.66
C LEU A 79 -11.70 7.86 3.21
N ILE A 80 -10.41 7.60 3.01
CA ILE A 80 -9.80 7.24 1.73
C ILE A 80 -8.92 6.01 1.91
N LYS A 81 -8.62 5.34 0.80
CA LYS A 81 -7.62 4.26 0.75
C LYS A 81 -6.34 4.80 0.12
N PRO A 82 -5.16 4.31 0.54
CA PRO A 82 -3.93 4.63 -0.15
C PRO A 82 -4.03 4.18 -1.62
N PRO A 83 -3.40 4.89 -2.55
CA PRO A 83 -3.38 4.48 -3.94
C PRO A 83 -2.75 3.09 -4.05
N VAL A 84 -3.47 2.16 -4.66
CA VAL A 84 -2.91 0.86 -5.03
C VAL A 84 -2.06 1.09 -6.28
N PRO A 85 -0.74 0.80 -6.26
CA PRO A 85 0.09 0.97 -7.44
C PRO A 85 -0.43 0.11 -8.61
N PRO A 86 -0.17 0.50 -9.87
CA PRO A 86 -0.57 -0.28 -11.03
C PRO A 86 -0.12 -1.74 -10.92
N LEU A 87 -0.91 -2.65 -11.46
CA LEU A 87 -0.64 -4.10 -11.40
C LEU A 87 0.76 -4.45 -11.95
N SER A 88 1.21 -3.78 -13.02
CA SER A 88 2.55 -3.95 -13.56
C SER A 88 3.66 -3.58 -12.57
N GLN A 89 3.48 -2.49 -11.82
CA GLN A 89 4.44 -2.07 -10.81
C GLN A 89 4.47 -3.08 -9.66
N ARG A 90 3.30 -3.51 -9.17
CA ARG A 90 3.21 -4.52 -8.11
C ARG A 90 3.83 -5.86 -8.51
N ILE A 91 3.64 -6.29 -9.76
CA ILE A 91 4.30 -7.48 -10.30
C ILE A 91 5.82 -7.26 -10.36
N GLN A 92 6.27 -6.10 -10.86
CA GLN A 92 7.70 -5.81 -10.95
C GLN A 92 8.37 -5.80 -9.57
N GLU A 93 7.71 -5.22 -8.56
CA GLU A 93 8.15 -5.25 -7.17
C GLU A 93 8.22 -6.69 -6.62
N ALA A 94 7.21 -7.52 -6.91
CA ALA A 94 7.20 -8.93 -6.52
C ALA A 94 8.36 -9.72 -7.15
N LEU A 95 8.63 -9.47 -8.45
CA LEU A 95 9.77 -10.07 -9.16
C LEU A 95 11.11 -9.59 -8.59
N GLU A 96 11.22 -8.32 -8.18
CA GLU A 96 12.45 -7.79 -7.60
C GLU A 96 12.80 -8.46 -6.27
N GLN A 97 11.79 -8.83 -5.46
CA GLN A 97 12.04 -9.54 -4.19
C GLN A 97 12.65 -10.93 -4.37
N ILE A 98 12.34 -11.62 -5.47
CA ILE A 98 12.86 -12.98 -5.74
C ILE A 98 14.14 -12.99 -6.58
N ARG A 99 14.46 -11.89 -7.28
CA ARG A 99 15.66 -11.75 -8.13
C ARG A 99 16.97 -12.14 -7.44
N PRO A 100 17.23 -11.80 -6.17
CA PRO A 100 18.46 -12.25 -5.49
C PRO A 100 18.62 -13.77 -5.52
N GLY A 101 17.54 -14.53 -5.26
CA GLY A 101 17.54 -15.99 -5.32
C GLY A 101 17.72 -16.53 -6.74
N LEU A 102 17.08 -15.91 -7.74
CA LEU A 102 17.25 -16.28 -9.15
C LEU A 102 18.71 -16.11 -9.61
N LYS A 103 19.33 -14.99 -9.23
CA LYS A 103 20.71 -14.67 -9.60
C LYS A 103 21.72 -15.62 -8.97
N SER A 104 21.46 -16.15 -7.77
CA SER A 104 22.27 -17.21 -7.16
C SER A 104 22.31 -18.50 -7.99
N HIS A 105 21.31 -18.71 -8.85
CA HIS A 105 21.24 -19.82 -9.81
C HIS A 105 21.59 -19.38 -11.25
N ASN A 106 22.28 -18.26 -11.42
CA ASN A 106 22.63 -17.67 -12.72
C ASN A 106 21.42 -17.45 -13.64
N GLY A 107 20.26 -17.14 -13.06
CA GLY A 107 19.04 -16.82 -13.78
C GLY A 107 18.44 -15.47 -13.43
N ASP A 108 17.43 -15.08 -14.19
CA ASP A 108 16.61 -13.88 -13.96
C ASP A 108 15.21 -14.09 -14.53
N VAL A 109 14.31 -13.15 -14.27
CA VAL A 109 12.94 -13.13 -14.76
C VAL A 109 12.56 -11.74 -15.25
N GLN A 110 11.84 -11.72 -16.38
CA GLN A 110 11.26 -10.50 -16.94
C GLN A 110 9.74 -10.66 -17.09
N LEU A 111 9.01 -9.61 -16.74
CA LEU A 111 7.61 -9.47 -17.08
C LEU A 111 7.48 -9.24 -18.60
N VAL A 112 6.71 -10.07 -19.30
CA VAL A 112 6.49 -9.96 -20.74
C VAL A 112 5.16 -9.29 -21.03
N ALA A 113 4.08 -9.77 -20.42
CA ALA A 113 2.74 -9.25 -20.64
C ALA A 113 1.83 -9.50 -19.44
N ILE A 114 0.82 -8.66 -19.30
CA ILE A 114 -0.32 -8.88 -18.41
C ILE A 114 -1.54 -9.05 -19.33
N LYS A 115 -2.05 -10.27 -19.40
CA LYS A 115 -3.21 -10.64 -20.22
C LYS A 115 -4.48 -10.59 -19.36
N PRO A 116 -5.48 -9.76 -19.75
CA PRO A 116 -6.79 -9.81 -19.12
C PRO A 116 -7.42 -11.20 -19.27
N PRO A 117 -8.18 -11.68 -18.27
CA PRO A 117 -8.56 -10.96 -17.05
C PRO A 117 -7.53 -11.03 -15.92
N ASP A 118 -6.68 -12.05 -15.86
CA ASP A 118 -5.95 -12.44 -14.65
C ASP A 118 -4.64 -13.22 -14.90
N THR A 119 -4.09 -13.16 -16.12
CA THR A 119 -2.93 -13.94 -16.53
C THR A 119 -1.68 -13.08 -16.68
N VAL A 120 -0.56 -13.51 -16.11
CA VAL A 120 0.76 -12.85 -16.26
C VAL A 120 1.69 -13.75 -17.05
N GLU A 121 2.33 -13.20 -18.06
CA GLU A 121 3.38 -13.88 -18.83
C GLU A 121 4.75 -13.38 -18.37
N VAL A 122 5.61 -14.32 -17.99
CA VAL A 122 6.98 -14.04 -17.57
C VAL A 122 7.96 -14.82 -18.43
N LYS A 123 9.13 -14.26 -18.68
CA LYS A 123 10.23 -14.94 -19.38
C LYS A 123 11.36 -15.19 -18.40
N LEU A 124 11.73 -16.46 -18.26
CA LEU A 124 12.92 -16.88 -17.55
C LEU A 124 14.15 -16.64 -18.43
N ILE A 125 15.19 -16.04 -17.84
CA ILE A 125 16.43 -15.68 -18.53
C ILE A 125 17.62 -16.35 -17.83
N GLY A 126 18.70 -16.59 -18.59
CA GLY A 126 19.93 -17.20 -18.08
C GLY A 126 19.86 -18.72 -17.95
N ALA A 127 20.56 -19.28 -16.97
CA ALA A 127 20.65 -20.72 -16.75
C ALA A 127 19.28 -21.36 -16.42
N CYS A 128 18.35 -20.57 -15.88
CA CYS A 128 16.98 -21.00 -15.58
C CYS A 128 16.17 -21.40 -16.83
N GLY A 129 16.52 -20.91 -18.03
CA GLY A 129 15.81 -21.25 -19.26
C GLY A 129 16.09 -22.64 -19.82
N HIS A 130 17.19 -23.31 -19.40
CA HIS A 130 17.74 -24.47 -20.10
C HIS A 130 17.86 -25.75 -19.26
N CYS A 131 17.47 -25.72 -17.97
CA CYS A 131 17.51 -26.88 -17.08
C CYS A 131 16.08 -27.39 -16.76
N PRO A 132 15.66 -28.56 -17.26
CA PRO A 132 14.28 -29.06 -17.10
C PRO A 132 13.90 -29.39 -15.66
N ALA A 133 14.86 -29.75 -14.80
CA ALA A 133 14.60 -30.05 -13.38
C ALA A 133 14.44 -28.78 -12.51
N SER A 134 15.16 -27.70 -12.85
CA SER A 134 15.12 -26.43 -12.11
C SER A 134 13.93 -25.55 -12.50
N ASN A 135 13.39 -25.73 -13.72
CA ASN A 135 12.35 -24.87 -14.27
C ASN A 135 11.04 -24.93 -13.43
N LEU A 136 10.62 -26.12 -13.00
CA LEU A 136 9.39 -26.32 -12.22
C LEU A 136 9.40 -25.59 -10.88
N THR A 137 10.46 -25.73 -10.08
CA THR A 137 10.57 -25.11 -8.76
C THR A 137 10.76 -23.59 -8.83
N LEU A 138 11.47 -23.11 -9.84
CA LEU A 138 11.65 -21.67 -10.11
C LEU A 138 10.34 -21.01 -10.56
N SER A 139 9.60 -21.63 -11.47
CA SER A 139 8.28 -21.14 -11.91
C SER A 139 7.28 -21.08 -10.76
N GLN A 140 7.27 -22.09 -9.87
CA GLN A 140 6.44 -22.08 -8.66
C GLN A 140 6.81 -20.93 -7.70
N SER A 141 8.10 -20.65 -7.51
CA SER A 141 8.56 -19.52 -6.69
C SER A 141 8.10 -18.18 -7.25
N ILE A 142 8.21 -18.00 -8.57
CA ILE A 142 7.74 -16.80 -9.28
C ILE A 142 6.23 -16.65 -9.18
N GLU A 143 5.49 -17.74 -9.42
CA GLU A 143 4.04 -17.76 -9.31
C GLU A 143 3.59 -17.39 -7.90
N GLN A 144 4.21 -17.99 -6.88
CA GLN A 144 3.88 -17.72 -5.48
C GLN A 144 4.17 -16.26 -5.10
N ALA A 145 5.31 -15.71 -5.52
CA ALA A 145 5.67 -14.32 -5.27
C ALA A 145 4.65 -13.36 -5.91
N ILE A 146 4.31 -13.58 -7.19
CA ILE A 146 3.32 -12.76 -7.90
C ILE A 146 1.96 -12.86 -7.22
N LYS A 147 1.47 -14.06 -6.89
CA LYS A 147 0.16 -14.25 -6.24
C LYS A 147 0.09 -13.64 -4.84
N THR A 148 1.21 -13.63 -4.11
CA THR A 148 1.27 -13.02 -2.78
C THR A 148 1.12 -11.50 -2.85
N SER A 149 1.79 -10.85 -3.81
CA SER A 149 1.70 -9.39 -4.00
C SER A 149 0.48 -8.96 -4.82
N CYS A 150 -0.03 -9.85 -5.67
CA CYS A 150 -1.12 -9.64 -6.61
C CYS A 150 -2.15 -10.79 -6.53
N PRO A 151 -2.99 -10.83 -5.48
CA PRO A 151 -3.97 -11.90 -5.29
C PRO A 151 -5.04 -11.97 -6.39
N GLU A 152 -5.17 -10.92 -7.21
CA GLU A 152 -6.03 -10.92 -8.40
C GLU A 152 -5.48 -11.75 -9.58
N ILE A 153 -4.19 -12.13 -9.56
CA ILE A 153 -3.58 -12.96 -10.61
C ILE A 153 -3.82 -14.44 -10.30
N THR A 154 -4.48 -15.15 -11.20
CA THR A 154 -4.78 -16.58 -11.04
C THR A 154 -3.80 -17.46 -11.81
N HIS A 155 -3.26 -16.96 -12.93
CA HIS A 155 -2.41 -17.71 -13.84
C HIS A 155 -1.09 -16.98 -14.09
N VAL A 156 0.02 -17.69 -13.91
CA VAL A 156 1.36 -17.22 -14.29
C VAL A 156 1.92 -18.20 -15.31
N ILE A 157 2.23 -17.71 -16.51
CA ILE A 157 2.70 -18.52 -17.64
C ILE A 157 4.14 -18.13 -17.93
N ALA A 158 5.04 -19.11 -17.90
CA ALA A 158 6.39 -18.95 -18.39
C ALA A 158 6.38 -19.03 -19.93
N VAL A 159 6.82 -17.97 -20.61
CA VAL A 159 7.00 -17.92 -22.07
C VAL A 159 8.49 -18.01 -22.41
N HIS A 160 8.81 -18.68 -23.53
CA HIS A 160 10.17 -18.93 -24.00
C HIS A 160 10.60 -17.93 -25.08
#